data_AF-A0A9E7AXE3-F1
#
_entry.id   AF-A0A9E7AXE3-F1
#
_cell.length_a   1.000
_cell.length_b   1.000
_cell.length_c   1.000
_cell.angle_alpha   90.00
_cell.angle_beta   90.00
_cell.angle_gamma   90.00
#
_symmetry.space_group_name_H-M   'P 1'
#
loop_
_entity.id
_entity.type
_entity.pdbx_description
1 polymer ?
#
loop_
_entity_poly.entity_id
_entity_poly.type
_entity_poly.pdbx_seq_one_letter_code
_entity_poly.pdbx_strand_id
1 'polypeptide(L)'
;MKNKINYDRQKPSSEEINAGKNFDGLLQQFQAAGGAGAAAGASKIKPLWKKGWFAGTLATAAALAVGLTLYFNQNEVSGTGSKGPGVTDNNSNNTTTRQPEFANSVQAPSACIAPPLAGLDIPYNTFKVKGDKGSKIQYSSGSRINIPAHAFVDEKGNPVNGEVDVRYRELRDPVDFFLSGIPMAYDSAGQKYHFESAGMIDIAAFKDGKVVYMNPSKKVEIQLASDNASTAFNLYQLDTAKHNWTYLGKDKVTTEKAGDPKVEAEVKLAAKKNETDQNIKQLETDRDQKVAQVESQIPFPAGMPQPPRKVNKKKNRFDLDMNYTEFPEMQTYKGVVWEVDENSKKFNREVYDIEWEDVKLMRGEVKDSYQMVVKKGLRTEKIDVYPVFEGVEYEKAIADFSKKYTQYTTTLNNRKAEEDRLRKEYEEQMRGQRLAYQKYQDEIKQQLSSLTMTDKVFRTFQILNFGVFNCDSPMMYPKGADVMATFTDESGKQLFCQTKLYLVDKARNGLFTYYANPEKSFRFNPSASNIIWTVSNGKLHTLMPDEFAKIGTSGRQQVKLNAVAKEFESPEEMRAYFGI
;
A
#
# COMPACT_ATOMS: atom_id res chain seq x y z
N MET A 1 15.56 48.49 20.25
CA MET A 1 15.59 48.89 18.83
C MET A 1 14.33 48.37 18.16
N LYS A 2 13.53 49.25 17.57
CA LYS A 2 12.29 48.90 16.85
C LYS A 2 12.67 48.53 15.41
N ASN A 3 12.39 47.30 14.99
CA ASN A 3 12.58 46.90 13.59
C ASN A 3 11.27 47.07 12.82
N LYS A 4 11.23 48.09 11.95
CA LYS A 4 10.19 48.32 10.95
C LYS A 4 10.34 47.28 9.82
N ILE A 5 9.24 46.66 9.43
CA ILE A 5 9.16 45.91 8.17
C ILE A 5 8.52 46.85 7.13
N ASN A 6 9.24 47.07 6.03
CA ASN A 6 8.84 47.96 4.94
C ASN A 6 8.23 47.10 3.81
N TYR A 7 6.93 47.21 3.58
CA TYR A 7 6.22 46.57 2.47
C TYR A 7 5.96 47.61 1.38
N ASP A 8 6.99 47.91 0.60
CA ASP A 8 6.78 48.47 -0.72
C ASP A 8 7.94 48.07 -1.65
N ARG A 9 7.71 47.06 -2.49
CA ARG A 9 8.52 46.83 -3.68
C ARG A 9 7.61 47.06 -4.87
N GLN A 10 7.95 48.06 -5.68
CA GLN A 10 7.32 48.27 -6.97
C GLN A 10 7.44 47.00 -7.82
N LYS A 11 6.37 46.67 -8.55
CA LYS A 11 6.36 45.56 -9.51
C LYS A 11 7.48 45.77 -10.53
N PRO A 12 8.32 44.76 -10.79
CA PRO A 12 9.41 44.89 -11.75
C PRO A 12 8.84 45.17 -13.15
N SER A 13 9.53 46.04 -13.86
CA SER A 13 9.15 46.44 -15.22
C SER A 13 9.28 45.26 -16.20
N SER A 14 8.55 45.29 -17.30
CA SER A 14 8.61 44.27 -18.35
C SER A 14 10.04 44.08 -18.93
N GLU A 15 10.90 45.08 -18.78
CA GLU A 15 12.32 45.03 -19.17
C GLU A 15 13.18 44.24 -18.16
N GLU A 16 12.92 44.36 -16.86
CA GLU A 16 13.59 43.55 -15.82
C GLU A 16 13.18 42.07 -15.87
N ILE A 17 11.94 41.79 -16.28
CA ILE A 17 11.45 40.41 -16.46
C ILE A 17 12.06 39.75 -17.71
N ASN A 18 12.38 40.54 -18.73
CA ASN A 18 12.98 40.02 -19.96
C ASN A 18 14.52 39.86 -19.87
N ALA A 19 15.19 40.63 -19.01
CA ALA A 19 16.61 40.40 -18.69
C ALA A 19 16.86 39.04 -18.00
N GLY A 20 15.87 38.52 -17.24
CA GLY A 20 15.95 37.22 -16.55
C GLY A 20 15.68 35.98 -17.41
N LYS A 21 15.48 36.11 -18.73
CA LYS A 21 15.14 34.98 -19.61
C LYS A 21 16.29 34.49 -20.49
N ASN A 22 17.46 35.13 -20.44
CA ASN A 22 18.64 34.69 -21.16
C ASN A 22 19.50 33.75 -20.31
N PHE A 23 19.06 32.49 -20.21
CA PHE A 23 19.74 31.45 -19.44
C PHE A 23 21.12 31.08 -20.03
N ASP A 24 21.30 31.21 -21.34
CA ASP A 24 22.57 30.93 -22.00
C ASP A 24 23.62 32.02 -21.69
N GLY A 25 23.21 33.29 -21.62
CA GLY A 25 24.09 34.38 -21.18
C GLY A 25 24.50 34.26 -19.71
N LEU A 26 23.59 33.84 -18.83
CA LEU A 26 23.85 33.56 -17.42
C LEU A 26 24.81 32.37 -17.21
N LEU A 27 24.65 31.32 -18.03
CA LEU A 27 25.54 30.15 -18.01
C LEU A 27 26.95 30.48 -18.52
N GLN A 28 27.05 31.34 -19.53
CA GLN A 28 28.32 31.82 -20.07
C GLN A 28 29.04 32.75 -19.08
N GLN A 29 28.30 33.58 -18.35
CA GLN A 29 28.84 34.46 -17.31
C GLN A 29 29.32 33.68 -16.07
N PHE A 30 28.63 32.58 -15.71
CA PHE A 30 29.05 31.65 -14.65
C PHE A 30 30.29 30.82 -15.04
N GLN A 31 30.43 30.48 -16.32
CA GLN A 31 31.61 29.77 -16.84
C GLN A 31 32.82 30.70 -17.04
N ALA A 32 32.59 31.98 -17.36
CA ALA A 32 33.63 33.00 -17.51
C ALA A 32 34.15 33.54 -16.18
N ALA A 33 33.35 33.53 -15.11
CA ALA A 33 33.74 33.93 -13.76
C ALA A 33 34.55 32.84 -13.03
N GLY A 34 35.53 32.25 -13.73
CA GLY A 34 36.38 31.16 -13.27
C GLY A 34 36.70 31.23 -11.78
N GLY A 35 36.32 30.16 -11.07
CA GLY A 35 36.32 30.11 -9.61
C GLY A 35 37.58 30.69 -8.98
N ALA A 36 37.37 31.66 -8.10
CA ALA A 36 38.35 32.12 -7.13
C ALA A 36 37.72 32.03 -5.74
N GLY A 37 38.05 30.94 -5.04
CA GLY A 37 37.51 30.56 -3.74
C GLY A 37 37.72 29.08 -3.40
N ALA A 38 38.92 28.55 -3.68
CA ALA A 38 39.39 27.21 -3.26
C ALA A 38 39.52 27.13 -1.71
N ALA A 39 39.55 26.01 -0.98
CA ALA A 39 39.81 24.58 -1.18
C ALA A 39 39.07 23.82 -0.03
N ALA A 40 38.82 22.50 0.00
CA ALA A 40 39.66 21.37 -0.38
C ALA A 40 38.82 20.07 -0.55
N GLY A 41 39.24 19.21 -1.49
CA GLY A 41 38.94 17.77 -1.45
C GLY A 41 37.88 17.24 -2.42
N ALA A 42 38.15 17.23 -3.73
CA ALA A 42 37.76 16.15 -4.67
C ALA A 42 38.21 16.48 -6.10
N SER A 43 39.15 15.71 -6.63
CA SER A 43 39.67 15.82 -8.00
C SER A 43 38.77 15.10 -9.01
N LYS A 44 38.57 15.80 -10.14
CA LYS A 44 37.74 15.47 -11.30
C LYS A 44 38.23 14.23 -12.05
N ILE A 45 37.32 13.36 -12.50
CA ILE A 45 37.54 12.43 -13.61
C ILE A 45 36.47 12.67 -14.69
N LYS A 46 36.93 12.82 -15.94
CA LYS A 46 36.17 13.09 -17.17
C LYS A 46 35.36 11.86 -17.65
N PRO A 47 34.25 12.05 -18.39
CA PRO A 47 33.42 10.95 -18.91
C PRO A 47 34.12 10.10 -19.99
N LEU A 48 33.80 8.81 -19.98
CA LEU A 48 34.61 7.68 -20.48
C LEU A 48 34.38 7.23 -21.94
N TRP A 49 33.68 7.98 -22.79
CA TRP A 49 33.45 7.57 -24.20
C TRP A 49 34.65 7.79 -25.15
N LYS A 50 35.88 7.92 -24.63
CA LYS A 50 37.12 8.06 -25.41
C LYS A 50 38.28 7.19 -24.90
N LYS A 51 38.08 5.87 -24.73
CA LYS A 51 39.20 4.90 -24.56
C LYS A 51 38.96 3.53 -25.24
N GLY A 52 39.53 3.35 -26.43
CA GLY A 52 40.58 2.36 -26.72
C GLY A 52 40.36 0.83 -26.76
N TRP A 53 39.27 0.21 -26.29
CA TRP A 53 39.13 -1.27 -26.35
C TRP A 53 38.09 -1.77 -27.37
N PHE A 54 37.35 -0.89 -28.05
CA PHE A 54 36.42 -1.29 -29.11
C PHE A 54 37.15 -1.39 -30.46
N ALA A 55 37.87 -2.49 -30.68
CA ALA A 55 38.28 -2.96 -32.01
C ALA A 55 38.46 -4.49 -31.98
N GLY A 56 37.61 -5.21 -32.72
CA GLY A 56 37.64 -6.67 -32.81
C GLY A 56 36.36 -7.23 -33.46
N THR A 57 36.10 -6.82 -34.69
CA THR A 57 35.08 -7.36 -35.60
C THR A 57 35.42 -8.76 -36.11
N LEU A 58 34.41 -9.64 -36.11
CA LEU A 58 33.99 -10.52 -37.23
C LEU A 58 35.05 -11.12 -38.15
N ALA A 59 35.27 -12.43 -38.04
CA ALA A 59 35.38 -13.44 -39.12
C ALA A 59 35.53 -14.80 -38.40
N THR A 60 34.65 -15.78 -38.56
CA THR A 60 34.45 -16.56 -39.79
C THR A 60 33.05 -17.16 -39.89
N ALA A 61 32.50 -17.11 -41.10
CA ALA A 61 31.30 -17.79 -41.56
C ALA A 61 31.57 -19.25 -41.99
N ALA A 62 30.46 -19.96 -42.27
CA ALA A 62 30.30 -21.31 -42.86
C ALA A 62 30.50 -22.47 -41.87
N ALA A 63 29.65 -23.50 -41.75
CA ALA A 63 28.45 -24.01 -42.44
C ALA A 63 27.76 -24.97 -41.42
N LEU A 64 26.48 -25.34 -41.40
CA LEU A 64 25.57 -25.85 -42.42
C LEU A 64 24.14 -25.78 -41.87
N ALA A 65 23.20 -25.39 -42.72
CA ALA A 65 21.78 -25.67 -42.58
C ALA A 65 21.43 -26.85 -43.51
N VAL A 66 20.93 -27.97 -42.97
CA VAL A 66 20.00 -28.96 -43.60
C VAL A 66 19.48 -29.83 -42.43
N GLY A 67 18.19 -30.07 -42.19
CA GLY A 67 17.00 -29.73 -42.94
C GLY A 67 15.71 -29.93 -42.13
N LEU A 68 14.67 -29.22 -42.55
CA LEU A 68 13.27 -29.62 -42.37
C LEU A 68 13.06 -31.00 -43.01
N THR A 69 12.28 -31.90 -42.40
CA THR A 69 10.92 -32.27 -42.86
C THR A 69 10.33 -33.47 -42.09
N LEU A 70 9.08 -33.28 -41.67
CA LEU A 70 7.95 -34.22 -41.71
C LEU A 70 8.06 -35.59 -41.02
N TYR A 71 7.28 -35.79 -39.95
CA TYR A 71 6.47 -37.00 -39.82
C TYR A 71 5.22 -36.73 -38.97
N PHE A 72 4.04 -36.80 -39.59
CA PHE A 72 2.74 -36.91 -38.94
C PHE A 72 2.09 -38.24 -39.34
N ASN A 73 1.34 -38.80 -38.38
CA ASN A 73 0.38 -39.92 -38.47
C ASN A 73 1.02 -41.32 -38.62
N GLN A 74 0.54 -42.39 -37.98
CA GLN A 74 -0.82 -42.71 -37.53
C GLN A 74 -0.77 -43.88 -36.53
N ASN A 75 -1.63 -43.90 -35.50
CA ASN A 75 -2.58 -45.01 -35.31
C ASN A 75 -3.51 -44.79 -34.11
N GLU A 76 -4.76 -45.16 -34.37
CA GLU A 76 -5.97 -44.95 -33.61
C GLU A 76 -6.41 -46.26 -32.94
N VAL A 77 -7.25 -46.14 -31.91
CA VAL A 77 -8.23 -47.11 -31.40
C VAL A 77 -7.73 -48.32 -30.61
N SER A 78 -8.15 -48.37 -29.34
CA SER A 78 -9.01 -49.44 -28.81
C SER A 78 -9.61 -49.01 -27.47
N GLY A 79 -10.93 -48.81 -27.45
CA GLY A 79 -11.70 -48.69 -26.21
C GLY A 79 -12.20 -50.06 -25.76
N THR A 80 -12.34 -50.23 -24.45
CA THR A 80 -13.25 -51.20 -23.84
C THR A 80 -13.84 -50.58 -22.59
N GLY A 81 -15.17 -50.50 -22.55
CA GLY A 81 -15.93 -50.00 -21.41
C GLY A 81 -16.11 -51.02 -20.30
N SER A 82 -16.52 -50.52 -19.15
CA SER A 82 -17.17 -51.28 -18.08
C SER A 82 -18.17 -50.35 -17.39
N LYS A 83 -19.40 -50.84 -17.22
CA LYS A 83 -20.57 -50.14 -16.67
C LYS A 83 -20.81 -50.56 -15.22
N GLY A 84 -21.10 -49.56 -14.39
CA GLY A 84 -22.16 -49.55 -13.36
C GLY A 84 -21.83 -50.02 -11.93
N PRO A 85 -22.72 -49.78 -10.95
CA PRO A 85 -23.97 -49.01 -10.97
C PRO A 85 -24.02 -47.84 -9.95
N GLY A 86 -25.02 -46.97 -10.09
CA GLY A 86 -25.25 -45.79 -9.23
C GLY A 86 -26.01 -46.08 -7.93
N VAL A 87 -25.99 -45.09 -7.04
CA VAL A 87 -26.96 -44.89 -5.96
C VAL A 87 -27.29 -43.40 -5.89
N THR A 88 -28.58 -43.15 -5.71
CA THR A 88 -29.35 -41.91 -5.72
C THR A 88 -29.10 -40.97 -4.53
N ASP A 89 -29.20 -39.67 -4.85
CA ASP A 89 -29.65 -38.49 -4.09
C ASP A 89 -29.87 -38.60 -2.57
N ASN A 90 -29.33 -37.61 -1.84
CA ASN A 90 -30.19 -36.71 -1.06
C ASN A 90 -29.50 -35.38 -0.76
N ASN A 91 -30.18 -34.33 -1.23
CA ASN A 91 -29.91 -32.93 -1.00
C ASN A 91 -30.40 -32.54 0.40
N SER A 92 -29.56 -31.92 1.22
CA SER A 92 -30.03 -31.11 2.35
C SER A 92 -29.15 -29.86 2.44
N ASN A 93 -29.77 -28.75 2.06
CA ASN A 93 -29.27 -27.41 2.20
C ASN A 93 -28.94 -27.14 3.67
N ASN A 94 -27.71 -26.74 3.95
CA ASN A 94 -27.47 -25.84 5.06
C ASN A 94 -26.48 -24.75 4.65
N THR A 95 -27.05 -23.57 4.48
CA THR A 95 -26.35 -22.30 4.26
C THR A 95 -25.51 -22.01 5.50
N THR A 96 -24.19 -22.09 5.38
CA THR A 96 -23.26 -21.47 6.32
C THR A 96 -22.28 -20.65 5.51
N THR A 97 -22.35 -19.35 5.76
CA THR A 97 -21.55 -18.27 5.17
C THR A 97 -20.06 -18.62 5.28
N ARG A 98 -19.47 -19.15 4.20
CA ARG A 98 -18.02 -19.37 4.13
C ARG A 98 -17.33 -18.03 3.87
N GLN A 99 -16.57 -17.57 4.84
CA GLN A 99 -15.48 -16.61 4.63
C GLN A 99 -14.50 -17.18 3.59
N PRO A 100 -13.84 -16.34 2.77
CA PRO A 100 -12.92 -16.82 1.76
C PRO A 100 -11.61 -17.30 2.40
N GLU A 101 -11.49 -18.60 2.67
CA GLU A 101 -10.22 -19.29 2.90
C GLU A 101 -9.42 -19.37 1.60
N PHE A 102 -8.66 -18.33 1.28
CA PHE A 102 -7.63 -18.41 0.24
C PHE A 102 -6.37 -17.64 0.70
N ALA A 103 -5.58 -18.26 1.58
CA ALA A 103 -4.26 -17.72 1.94
C ALA A 103 -3.14 -18.75 2.23
N ASN A 104 -3.43 -20.04 2.49
CA ASN A 104 -2.43 -20.93 3.11
C ASN A 104 -1.89 -22.10 2.26
N SER A 105 -2.02 -22.11 0.94
CA SER A 105 -1.16 -23.01 0.14
C SER A 105 -0.91 -22.48 -1.27
N VAL A 106 0.36 -22.57 -1.67
CA VAL A 106 0.86 -22.18 -3.01
C VAL A 106 0.90 -23.36 -3.97
N GLN A 107 0.86 -24.59 -3.45
CA GLN A 107 0.68 -25.81 -4.21
C GLN A 107 -0.44 -26.61 -3.55
N ALA A 108 -1.34 -27.20 -4.36
CA ALA A 108 -2.15 -28.32 -3.89
C ALA A 108 -1.19 -29.34 -3.24
N PRO A 109 -1.54 -29.97 -2.10
CA PRO A 109 -0.63 -30.89 -1.40
C PRO A 109 -0.08 -31.90 -2.40
N SER A 110 1.19 -31.73 -2.77
CA SER A 110 1.92 -32.76 -3.49
C SER A 110 2.14 -33.89 -2.50
N ALA A 111 2.22 -35.15 -2.94
CA ALA A 111 2.53 -36.26 -2.04
C ALA A 111 3.87 -36.05 -1.28
N CYS A 112 4.71 -35.11 -1.72
CA CYS A 112 5.98 -34.72 -1.10
C CYS A 112 5.83 -33.77 0.10
N ILE A 113 4.89 -32.81 0.07
CA ILE A 113 4.70 -31.79 1.12
C ILE A 113 3.37 -32.05 1.82
N ALA A 114 3.44 -32.53 3.05
CA ALA A 114 2.28 -32.99 3.80
C ALA A 114 2.28 -32.38 5.22
N PRO A 115 1.63 -31.21 5.41
CA PRO A 115 1.43 -30.61 6.72
C PRO A 115 0.83 -31.63 7.69
N PRO A 116 1.44 -31.84 8.86
CA PRO A 116 1.04 -32.89 9.79
C PRO A 116 -0.20 -32.51 10.63
N LEU A 117 -0.53 -31.22 10.71
CA LEU A 117 -1.69 -30.68 11.42
C LEU A 117 -2.55 -29.87 10.45
N ALA A 118 -3.84 -30.14 10.41
CA ALA A 118 -4.77 -29.42 9.55
C ALA A 118 -5.03 -28.00 10.09
N GLY A 119 -5.10 -27.01 9.19
CA GLY A 119 -5.43 -25.62 9.54
C GLY A 119 -4.30 -24.79 10.15
N LEU A 120 -3.13 -25.38 10.42
CA LEU A 120 -1.98 -24.71 11.02
C LEU A 120 -0.77 -24.78 10.08
N ASP A 121 -0.39 -23.65 9.49
CA ASP A 121 0.75 -23.52 8.57
C ASP A 121 1.40 -22.12 8.70
N ILE A 122 2.60 -21.97 8.16
CA ILE A 122 3.32 -20.70 8.08
C ILE A 122 2.78 -19.89 6.89
N PRO A 123 2.16 -18.72 7.12
CA PRO A 123 1.48 -17.96 6.08
C PRO A 123 2.45 -17.36 5.06
N TYR A 124 1.96 -17.13 3.85
CA TYR A 124 2.68 -16.39 2.81
C TYR A 124 2.42 -14.89 2.89
N ASN A 125 3.46 -14.10 2.64
CA ASN A 125 3.30 -12.71 2.26
C ASN A 125 3.18 -12.60 0.74
N THR A 126 2.23 -11.79 0.28
CA THR A 126 2.03 -11.50 -1.14
C THR A 126 2.55 -10.12 -1.49
N PHE A 127 3.40 -10.04 -2.51
CA PHE A 127 4.01 -8.82 -3.00
C PHE A 127 3.60 -8.57 -4.46
N LYS A 128 3.08 -7.38 -4.75
CA LYS A 128 2.70 -6.98 -6.12
C LYS A 128 3.92 -6.47 -6.87
N VAL A 129 4.24 -7.12 -7.99
CA VAL A 129 5.41 -6.85 -8.81
C VAL A 129 5.00 -6.55 -10.25
N LYS A 130 5.59 -5.54 -10.88
CA LYS A 130 5.38 -5.25 -12.31
C LYS A 130 6.34 -6.09 -13.15
N GLY A 131 5.82 -7.10 -13.85
CA GLY A 131 6.60 -8.05 -14.62
C GLY A 131 7.48 -7.42 -15.69
N ASP A 132 7.08 -6.28 -16.25
CA ASP A 132 7.81 -5.52 -17.27
C ASP A 132 8.94 -4.63 -16.70
N LYS A 133 8.94 -4.34 -15.40
CA LYS A 133 9.92 -3.43 -14.77
C LYS A 133 10.85 -4.10 -13.77
N GLY A 134 10.48 -5.28 -13.28
CA GLY A 134 11.15 -5.92 -12.15
C GLY A 134 10.77 -5.27 -10.81
N SER A 135 11.36 -5.76 -9.72
CA SER A 135 11.13 -5.22 -8.38
C SER A 135 12.23 -5.63 -7.41
N LYS A 136 12.43 -4.82 -6.37
CA LYS A 136 13.20 -5.17 -5.19
C LYS A 136 12.24 -5.28 -4.01
N ILE A 137 12.05 -6.50 -3.52
CA ILE A 137 11.20 -6.79 -2.36
C ILE A 137 12.09 -6.80 -1.12
N GLN A 138 11.64 -6.12 -0.07
CA GLN A 138 12.23 -6.14 1.25
C GLN A 138 11.27 -6.88 2.19
N TYR A 139 11.71 -7.99 2.76
CA TYR A 139 10.93 -8.79 3.71
C TYR A 139 11.13 -8.30 5.14
N SER A 140 10.21 -8.64 6.05
CA SER A 140 10.20 -8.18 7.44
C SER A 140 11.41 -8.63 8.24
N SER A 141 11.98 -9.80 7.93
CA SER A 141 13.23 -10.30 8.53
C SER A 141 14.48 -9.53 8.09
N GLY A 142 14.37 -8.65 7.09
CA GLY A 142 15.50 -7.99 6.45
C GLY A 142 15.95 -8.66 5.15
N SER A 143 15.43 -9.84 4.80
CA SER A 143 15.73 -10.49 3.52
C SER A 143 15.35 -9.63 2.31
N ARG A 144 16.08 -9.77 1.21
CA ARG A 144 15.85 -9.00 -0.02
C ARG A 144 15.73 -9.93 -1.22
N ILE A 145 14.77 -9.63 -2.09
CA ILE A 145 14.54 -10.39 -3.34
C ILE A 145 14.61 -9.39 -4.48
N ASN A 146 15.54 -9.59 -5.40
CA ASN A 146 15.73 -8.73 -6.57
C ASN A 146 15.27 -9.48 -7.82
N ILE A 147 14.10 -9.08 -8.32
CA ILE A 147 13.44 -9.65 -9.49
C ILE A 147 13.71 -8.75 -10.69
N PRO A 148 14.39 -9.24 -11.75
CA PRO A 148 14.67 -8.41 -12.92
C PRO A 148 13.41 -8.18 -13.77
N ALA A 149 13.48 -7.20 -14.68
CA ALA A 149 12.45 -7.00 -15.70
C ALA A 149 12.31 -8.24 -16.62
N HIS A 150 11.07 -8.54 -16.99
CA HIS A 150 10.67 -9.68 -17.82
C HIS A 150 11.05 -11.05 -17.21
N ALA A 151 10.98 -11.16 -15.88
CA ALA A 151 11.28 -12.37 -15.14
C ALA A 151 10.19 -13.44 -15.19
N PHE A 152 8.99 -13.14 -15.68
CA PHE A 152 7.84 -14.04 -15.60
C PHE A 152 7.38 -14.50 -16.98
N VAL A 153 6.99 -15.76 -17.08
CA VAL A 153 6.37 -16.37 -18.26
C VAL A 153 5.13 -17.18 -17.86
N ASP A 154 4.20 -17.34 -18.80
CA ASP A 154 3.04 -18.23 -18.62
C ASP A 154 3.43 -19.71 -18.79
N GLU A 155 2.45 -20.61 -18.66
CA GLU A 155 2.63 -22.06 -18.86
C GLU A 155 3.16 -22.46 -20.25
N LYS A 156 3.03 -21.57 -21.25
CA LYS A 156 3.47 -21.77 -22.63
C LYS A 156 4.83 -21.10 -22.90
N GLY A 157 5.41 -20.42 -21.90
CA GLY A 157 6.67 -19.70 -22.02
C GLY A 157 6.54 -18.28 -22.58
N ASN A 158 5.33 -17.74 -22.75
CA ASN A 158 5.15 -16.37 -23.23
C ASN A 158 5.43 -15.36 -22.11
N PRO A 159 6.09 -14.21 -22.39
CA PRO A 159 6.35 -13.18 -21.40
C PRO A 159 5.08 -12.66 -20.72
N VAL A 160 5.11 -12.57 -19.39
CA VAL A 160 4.02 -12.03 -18.58
C VAL A 160 4.35 -10.59 -18.17
N ASN A 161 3.57 -9.65 -18.69
CA ASN A 161 3.66 -8.21 -18.37
C ASN A 161 2.55 -7.79 -17.39
N GLY A 162 2.70 -6.62 -16.77
CA GLY A 162 1.72 -6.08 -15.81
C GLY A 162 1.93 -6.61 -14.40
N GLU A 163 0.91 -6.50 -13.56
CA GLU A 163 1.00 -6.90 -12.15
C GLU A 163 1.03 -8.43 -11.99
N VAL A 164 1.96 -8.90 -11.15
CA VAL A 164 2.18 -10.30 -10.78
C VAL A 164 2.26 -10.34 -9.25
N ASP A 165 1.50 -11.24 -8.64
CA ASP A 165 1.51 -11.51 -7.21
C ASP A 165 2.61 -12.53 -6.90
N VAL A 166 3.69 -12.08 -6.28
CA VAL A 166 4.77 -12.94 -5.78
C VAL A 166 4.47 -13.33 -4.34
N ARG A 167 4.29 -14.63 -4.08
CA ARG A 167 4.09 -15.19 -2.75
C ARG A 167 5.43 -15.69 -2.21
N TYR A 168 5.77 -15.27 -1.00
CA TYR A 168 7.03 -15.61 -0.35
C TYR A 168 6.82 -15.85 1.15
N ARG A 169 7.45 -16.89 1.69
CA ARG A 169 7.59 -17.13 3.12
C ARG A 169 8.97 -17.67 3.45
N GLU A 170 9.35 -17.56 4.70
CA GLU A 170 10.61 -18.06 5.25
C GLU A 170 10.29 -19.08 6.34
N LEU A 171 11.02 -20.18 6.36
CA LEU A 171 10.90 -21.25 7.35
C LEU A 171 12.26 -21.34 8.05
N ARG A 172 12.27 -21.07 9.35
CA ARG A 172 13.48 -20.71 10.08
C ARG A 172 13.81 -21.65 11.23
N ASP A 173 12.84 -22.41 11.73
CA ASP A 173 13.00 -23.23 12.92
C ASP A 173 12.29 -24.60 12.83
N PRO A 174 12.49 -25.52 13.80
CA PRO A 174 11.87 -26.84 13.77
C PRO A 174 10.33 -26.84 13.78
N VAL A 175 9.68 -25.81 14.32
CA VAL A 175 8.21 -25.68 14.25
C VAL A 175 7.80 -25.37 12.83
N ASP A 176 8.49 -24.45 12.15
CA ASP A 176 8.24 -24.14 10.73
C ASP A 176 8.42 -25.36 9.82
N PHE A 177 9.51 -26.12 10.01
CA PHE A 177 9.79 -27.32 9.22
C PHE A 177 8.71 -28.39 9.43
N PHE A 178 8.25 -28.55 10.67
CA PHE A 178 7.19 -29.48 11.01
C PHE A 178 5.85 -29.05 10.39
N LEU A 179 5.42 -27.81 10.63
CA LEU A 179 4.10 -27.32 10.19
C LEU A 179 3.99 -27.23 8.67
N SER A 180 5.06 -26.79 7.98
CA SER A 180 5.08 -26.74 6.52
C SER A 180 5.00 -28.12 5.86
N GLY A 181 5.36 -29.19 6.58
CA GLY A 181 5.40 -30.54 6.05
C GLY A 181 6.50 -30.79 5.01
N ILE A 182 7.45 -29.86 4.88
CA ILE A 182 8.59 -29.97 3.96
C ILE A 182 9.61 -30.99 4.53
N PRO A 183 10.06 -31.99 3.74
CA PRO A 183 10.95 -33.02 4.26
C PRO A 183 12.35 -32.46 4.55
N MET A 184 12.86 -32.67 5.76
CA MET A 184 14.24 -32.31 6.15
C MET A 184 15.25 -33.45 5.93
N ALA A 185 14.81 -34.62 5.44
CA ALA A 185 15.67 -35.75 5.14
C ALA A 185 16.34 -35.58 3.76
N TYR A 186 17.62 -35.93 3.68
CA TYR A 186 18.44 -35.85 2.47
C TYR A 186 19.17 -37.17 2.23
N ASP A 187 19.10 -37.70 1.02
CA ASP A 187 19.89 -38.88 0.62
C ASP A 187 20.98 -38.46 -0.36
N SER A 188 22.21 -38.90 -0.09
CA SER A 188 23.31 -38.79 -1.03
C SER A 188 24.01 -40.14 -1.14
N ALA A 189 24.00 -40.71 -2.34
CA ALA A 189 24.60 -42.01 -2.66
C ALA A 189 24.15 -43.16 -1.72
N GLY A 190 22.88 -43.17 -1.30
CA GLY A 190 22.32 -44.20 -0.42
C GLY A 190 22.63 -44.01 1.06
N GLN A 191 23.27 -42.90 1.43
CA GLN A 191 23.47 -42.50 2.82
C GLN A 191 22.44 -41.44 3.21
N LYS A 192 21.69 -41.72 4.27
CA LYS A 192 20.62 -40.86 4.78
C LYS A 192 21.14 -39.84 5.78
N TYR A 193 20.82 -38.58 5.53
CA TYR A 193 21.12 -37.41 6.34
C TYR A 193 19.83 -36.66 6.68
N HIS A 194 19.95 -35.70 7.59
CA HIS A 194 18.96 -34.67 7.85
C HIS A 194 19.63 -33.31 7.71
N PHE A 195 18.86 -32.28 7.41
CA PHE A 195 19.41 -30.94 7.32
C PHE A 195 19.39 -30.22 8.67
N GLU A 196 20.53 -29.61 9.00
CA GLU A 196 20.57 -28.43 9.86
C GLU A 196 20.43 -27.20 8.96
N SER A 197 19.50 -26.31 9.29
CA SER A 197 19.14 -25.20 8.42
C SER A 197 19.68 -23.86 8.90
N ALA A 198 20.13 -23.06 7.94
CA ALA A 198 20.42 -21.65 8.13
C ALA A 198 19.43 -20.75 7.39
N GLY A 199 18.32 -21.31 6.90
CA GLY A 199 17.19 -20.60 6.33
C GLY A 199 16.63 -21.30 5.10
N MET A 200 15.33 -21.57 5.14
CA MET A 200 14.55 -22.12 4.04
C MET A 200 13.56 -21.06 3.53
N ILE A 201 13.32 -21.04 2.22
CA ILE A 201 12.32 -20.18 1.59
C ILE A 201 11.37 -21.00 0.72
N ASP A 202 10.16 -20.49 0.57
CA ASP A 202 9.17 -20.99 -0.37
C ASP A 202 8.63 -19.79 -1.17
N ILE A 203 8.87 -19.80 -2.49
CA ILE A 203 8.56 -18.68 -3.37
C ILE A 203 7.80 -19.15 -4.61
N ALA A 204 6.73 -18.44 -4.95
CA ALA A 204 5.96 -18.64 -6.18
C ALA A 204 5.37 -17.33 -6.69
N ALA A 205 4.84 -17.37 -7.91
CA ALA A 205 4.24 -16.20 -8.54
C ALA A 205 2.93 -16.56 -9.24
N PHE A 206 2.00 -15.61 -9.21
CA PHE A 206 0.67 -15.75 -9.78
C PHE A 206 0.28 -14.49 -10.55
N LYS A 207 -0.50 -14.65 -11.61
CA LYS A 207 -1.20 -13.55 -12.27
C LYS A 207 -2.66 -13.92 -12.42
N ASP A 208 -3.54 -13.07 -11.90
CA ASP A 208 -5.00 -13.28 -11.93
C ASP A 208 -5.39 -14.66 -11.36
N GLY A 209 -4.71 -15.08 -10.29
CA GLY A 209 -4.91 -16.38 -9.63
C GLY A 209 -4.28 -17.59 -10.34
N LYS A 210 -3.70 -17.43 -11.54
CA LYS A 210 -3.00 -18.50 -12.26
C LYS A 210 -1.51 -18.49 -11.98
N VAL A 211 -0.90 -19.67 -11.84
CA VAL A 211 0.55 -19.81 -11.65
C VAL A 211 1.29 -19.23 -12.85
N VAL A 212 2.35 -18.47 -12.58
CA VAL A 212 3.33 -18.05 -13.59
C VAL A 212 4.72 -18.54 -13.19
N TYR A 213 5.55 -18.79 -14.20
CA TYR A 213 6.86 -19.39 -14.04
C TYR A 213 7.95 -18.36 -14.23
N MET A 214 9.15 -18.65 -13.75
CA MET A 214 10.30 -17.80 -14.04
C MET A 214 10.77 -18.02 -15.47
N ASN A 215 11.10 -16.92 -16.14
CA ASN A 215 11.74 -16.93 -17.45
C ASN A 215 13.14 -17.59 -17.33
N PRO A 216 13.41 -18.70 -18.06
CA PRO A 216 14.68 -19.44 -17.95
C PRO A 216 15.94 -18.62 -18.30
N SER A 217 15.78 -17.51 -19.02
CA SER A 217 16.88 -16.59 -19.36
C SER A 217 17.18 -15.54 -18.28
N LYS A 218 16.38 -15.51 -17.21
CA LYS A 218 16.48 -14.54 -16.11
C LYS A 218 16.90 -15.25 -14.83
N LYS A 219 17.43 -14.46 -13.89
CA LYS A 219 17.83 -14.93 -12.57
C LYS A 219 17.27 -13.98 -11.53
N VAL A 220 16.64 -14.52 -10.49
CA VAL A 220 16.23 -13.74 -9.32
C VAL A 220 17.30 -13.91 -8.26
N GLU A 221 17.80 -12.79 -7.74
CA GLU A 221 18.75 -12.80 -6.63
C GLU A 221 18.00 -12.76 -5.30
N ILE A 222 18.36 -13.67 -4.40
CA ILE A 222 17.85 -13.76 -3.03
C ILE A 222 19.00 -13.40 -2.09
N GLN A 223 18.75 -12.50 -1.15
CA GLN A 223 19.58 -12.23 0.02
C GLN A 223 18.76 -12.60 1.26
N LEU A 224 18.88 -13.85 1.71
CA LEU A 224 18.13 -14.39 2.84
C LEU A 224 18.79 -14.00 4.15
N ALA A 225 18.10 -13.27 5.02
CA ALA A 225 18.57 -12.97 6.37
C ALA A 225 18.70 -14.28 7.18
N SER A 226 19.83 -14.48 7.84
CA SER A 226 20.18 -15.69 8.58
C SER A 226 20.80 -15.32 9.92
N ASP A 227 20.68 -16.20 10.91
CA ASP A 227 21.36 -16.05 12.21
C ASP A 227 22.69 -16.82 12.25
N ASN A 228 23.07 -17.46 11.13
CA ASN A 228 24.24 -18.32 11.05
C ASN A 228 25.23 -17.84 9.98
N ALA A 229 26.39 -17.34 10.41
CA ALA A 229 27.47 -16.85 9.54
C ALA A 229 28.40 -17.96 9.00
N SER A 230 28.17 -19.22 9.32
CA SER A 230 29.02 -20.32 8.87
C SER A 230 28.91 -20.54 7.37
N THR A 231 30.05 -20.71 6.71
CA THR A 231 30.16 -21.07 5.29
C THR A 231 30.01 -22.58 5.05
N ALA A 232 29.74 -23.38 6.09
CA ALA A 232 29.57 -24.83 5.99
C ALA A 232 28.30 -25.25 5.23
N PHE A 233 27.27 -24.41 5.24
CA PHE A 233 25.98 -24.65 4.62
C PHE A 233 26.07 -24.61 3.08
N ASN A 234 25.08 -25.20 2.44
CA ASN A 234 24.99 -25.44 1.01
C ASN A 234 23.57 -25.10 0.53
N LEU A 235 23.43 -24.77 -0.75
CA LEU A 235 22.13 -24.49 -1.34
C LEU A 235 21.52 -25.77 -1.91
N TYR A 236 20.24 -26.01 -1.59
CA TYR A 236 19.44 -27.09 -2.13
C TYR A 236 18.11 -26.57 -2.66
N GLN A 237 17.54 -27.32 -3.60
CA GLN A 237 16.18 -27.14 -4.08
C GLN A 237 15.38 -28.44 -3.92
N LEU A 238 14.14 -28.34 -3.45
CA LEU A 238 13.24 -29.50 -3.38
C LEU A 238 12.65 -29.78 -4.75
N ASP A 239 12.87 -31.00 -5.27
CA ASP A 239 12.13 -31.54 -6.40
C ASP A 239 10.90 -32.28 -5.85
N THR A 240 9.75 -31.61 -5.91
CA THR A 240 8.48 -32.14 -5.38
C THR A 240 7.92 -33.29 -6.22
N ALA A 241 8.43 -33.53 -7.43
CA ALA A 241 8.03 -34.66 -8.26
C ALA A 241 8.86 -35.91 -7.94
N LYS A 242 10.16 -35.77 -7.69
CA LYS A 242 11.07 -36.87 -7.32
C LYS A 242 11.16 -37.11 -5.81
N HIS A 243 10.58 -36.23 -5.01
CA HIS A 243 10.61 -36.26 -3.55
C HIS A 243 12.04 -36.26 -2.99
N ASN A 244 12.94 -35.48 -3.61
CA ASN A 244 14.32 -35.38 -3.18
C ASN A 244 14.86 -33.95 -3.26
N TRP A 245 15.95 -33.69 -2.55
CA TRP A 245 16.67 -32.42 -2.63
C TRP A 245 17.78 -32.49 -3.65
N THR A 246 17.83 -31.49 -4.53
CA THR A 246 18.90 -31.30 -5.50
C THR A 246 19.92 -30.33 -4.94
N TYR A 247 21.19 -30.76 -4.85
CA TYR A 247 22.30 -29.89 -4.47
C TYR A 247 22.62 -28.89 -5.59
N LEU A 248 22.61 -27.59 -5.26
CA LEU A 248 22.82 -26.49 -6.20
C LEU A 248 24.18 -25.78 -6.03
N GLY A 249 24.96 -26.15 -5.02
CA GLY A 249 26.28 -25.55 -4.75
C GLY A 249 26.35 -24.82 -3.40
N LYS A 250 27.19 -23.79 -3.35
CA LYS A 250 27.38 -22.93 -2.18
C LYS A 250 26.57 -21.64 -2.32
N ASP A 251 25.92 -21.22 -1.25
CA ASP A 251 25.45 -19.85 -1.09
C ASP A 251 26.63 -18.91 -0.75
N LYS A 252 26.43 -17.61 -0.94
CA LYS A 252 27.40 -16.59 -0.56
C LYS A 252 26.98 -15.95 0.75
N VAL A 253 27.76 -16.17 1.81
CA VAL A 253 27.56 -15.50 3.10
C VAL A 253 28.15 -14.09 3.06
N THR A 254 27.35 -13.10 3.43
CA THR A 254 27.79 -11.69 3.58
C THR A 254 27.32 -11.16 4.92
N THR A 255 28.20 -10.48 5.63
CA THR A 255 27.87 -9.73 6.84
C THR A 255 27.75 -8.25 6.49
N GLU A 256 26.58 -7.68 6.75
CA GLU A 256 26.40 -6.24 6.76
C GLU A 256 26.48 -5.79 8.21
N LYS A 257 27.39 -4.86 8.53
CA LYS A 257 27.32 -4.17 9.81
C LYS A 257 25.93 -3.56 9.90
N ALA A 258 25.18 -3.90 10.94
CA ALA A 258 23.94 -3.22 11.20
C ALA A 258 24.27 -1.72 11.28
N GLY A 259 23.75 -0.92 10.34
CA GLY A 259 23.77 0.53 10.49
C GLY A 259 23.10 0.87 11.83
N ASP A 260 23.52 1.96 12.48
CA ASP A 260 22.95 2.34 13.77
C ASP A 260 21.41 2.32 13.68
N PRO A 261 20.73 1.38 14.37
CA PRO A 261 19.28 1.25 14.34
C PRO A 261 18.57 2.56 14.68
N LYS A 262 19.21 3.45 15.44
CA LYS A 262 18.70 4.80 15.69
C LYS A 262 18.67 5.64 14.42
N VAL A 263 19.72 5.58 13.61
CA VAL A 263 19.79 6.29 12.33
C VAL A 263 18.77 5.72 11.35
N GLU A 264 18.60 4.40 11.27
CA GLU A 264 17.57 3.79 10.42
C GLU A 264 16.15 4.17 10.86
N ALA A 265 15.90 4.18 12.17
CA ALA A 265 14.63 4.62 12.75
C ALA A 265 14.37 6.11 12.51
N GLU A 266 15.38 6.97 12.64
CA GLU A 266 15.28 8.41 12.36
C GLU A 266 14.93 8.68 10.89
N VAL A 267 15.55 7.94 9.96
CA VAL A 267 15.23 8.04 8.53
C VAL A 267 13.79 7.61 8.25
N LYS A 268 13.35 6.48 8.82
CA LYS A 268 11.96 6.00 8.68
C LYS A 268 10.97 7.00 9.26
N LEU A 269 11.27 7.54 10.44
CA LEU A 269 10.43 8.53 11.11
C LEU A 269 10.34 9.83 10.31
N ALA A 270 11.46 10.32 9.77
CA ALA A 270 11.50 11.50 8.93
C ALA A 270 10.72 11.31 7.62
N ALA A 271 10.83 10.14 6.98
CA ALA A 271 10.05 9.82 5.78
C ALA A 271 8.54 9.79 6.07
N LYS A 272 8.13 9.12 7.15
CA LYS A 272 6.71 9.06 7.54
C LYS A 272 6.17 10.43 7.92
N LYS A 273 6.97 11.25 8.62
CA LYS A 273 6.61 12.64 8.96
C LYS A 273 6.34 13.47 7.71
N ASN A 274 7.22 13.39 6.72
CA ASN A 274 7.05 14.13 5.46
C ASN A 274 5.77 13.70 4.72
N GLU A 275 5.47 12.40 4.67
CA GLU A 275 4.22 11.87 4.10
C GLU A 275 2.99 12.41 4.84
N THR A 276 3.00 12.35 6.18
CA THR A 276 1.92 12.88 7.01
C THR A 276 1.72 14.38 6.83
N ASP A 277 2.80 15.16 6.81
CA ASP A 277 2.77 16.62 6.60
C ASP A 277 2.21 16.96 5.20
N GLN A 278 2.58 16.21 4.16
CA GLN A 278 2.02 16.36 2.82
C GLN A 278 0.52 16.05 2.76
N ASN A 279 0.09 14.95 3.39
CA ASN A 279 -1.33 14.57 3.44
C ASN A 279 -2.17 15.61 4.19
N ILE A 280 -1.68 16.12 5.32
CA ILE A 280 -2.37 17.19 6.08
C ILE A 280 -2.48 18.46 5.23
N LYS A 281 -1.41 18.86 4.55
CA LYS A 281 -1.42 20.05 3.68
C LYS A 281 -2.42 19.92 2.51
N GLN A 282 -2.55 18.71 1.96
CA GLN A 282 -3.56 18.43 0.93
C GLN A 282 -4.98 18.57 1.51
N LEU A 283 -5.23 18.00 2.69
CA LEU A 283 -6.52 18.12 3.38
C LEU A 283 -6.87 19.58 3.71
N GLU A 284 -5.91 20.39 4.14
CA GLU A 284 -6.10 21.83 4.37
C GLU A 284 -6.50 22.55 3.08
N THR A 285 -5.81 22.23 1.97
CA THR A 285 -6.10 22.82 0.65
C THR A 285 -7.50 22.44 0.16
N ASP A 286 -7.86 21.15 0.27
CA ASP A 286 -9.17 20.65 -0.14
C ASP A 286 -10.30 21.26 0.71
N ARG A 287 -10.08 21.37 2.03
CA ARG A 287 -11.00 22.06 2.94
C ARG A 287 -11.23 23.49 2.50
N ASP A 288 -10.16 24.25 2.29
CA ASP A 288 -10.25 25.67 1.95
C ASP A 288 -10.93 25.89 0.59
N GLN A 289 -10.66 25.01 -0.39
CA GLN A 289 -11.36 25.03 -1.69
C GLN A 289 -12.85 24.73 -1.55
N LYS A 290 -13.23 23.71 -0.78
CA LYS A 290 -14.64 23.34 -0.58
C LYS A 290 -15.40 24.41 0.20
N VAL A 291 -14.78 24.97 1.25
CA VAL A 291 -15.37 26.08 2.01
C VAL A 291 -15.55 27.30 1.11
N ALA A 292 -14.55 27.68 0.32
CA ALA A 292 -14.67 28.78 -0.63
C ALA A 292 -15.76 28.53 -1.70
N GLN A 293 -15.91 27.28 -2.16
CA GLN A 293 -16.99 26.89 -3.07
C GLN A 293 -18.37 27.09 -2.43
N VAL A 294 -18.55 26.68 -1.17
CA VAL A 294 -19.80 26.88 -0.40
C VAL A 294 -20.07 28.37 -0.15
N GLU A 295 -19.04 29.14 0.24
CA GLU A 295 -19.14 30.59 0.44
C GLU A 295 -19.56 31.33 -0.85
N SER A 296 -19.09 30.88 -2.02
CA SER A 296 -19.43 31.48 -3.32
C SER A 296 -20.90 31.32 -3.72
N GLN A 297 -21.63 30.34 -3.16
CA GLN A 297 -23.04 30.11 -3.48
C GLN A 297 -23.94 31.27 -3.02
N ILE A 298 -23.56 31.97 -1.95
CA ILE A 298 -24.23 33.18 -1.47
C ILE A 298 -23.17 34.19 -1.02
N PRO A 299 -22.73 35.13 -1.87
CA PRO A 299 -21.79 36.16 -1.43
C PRO A 299 -22.48 37.12 -0.44
N PHE A 300 -21.99 37.17 0.80
CA PHE A 300 -22.42 38.14 1.81
C PHE A 300 -21.53 39.38 1.74
N PRO A 301 -22.07 40.62 1.66
CA PRO A 301 -23.48 41.00 1.71
C PRO A 301 -24.17 41.15 0.34
N ALA A 302 -23.49 40.83 -0.77
CA ALA A 302 -23.94 41.15 -2.14
C ALA A 302 -25.30 40.52 -2.55
N GLY A 303 -25.76 39.46 -1.88
CA GLY A 303 -27.08 38.83 -2.10
C GLY A 303 -28.19 39.23 -1.11
N MET A 304 -27.93 40.16 -0.19
CA MET A 304 -28.89 40.54 0.86
C MET A 304 -30.05 41.37 0.27
N PRO A 305 -31.32 40.93 0.39
CA PRO A 305 -32.47 41.73 -0.02
C PRO A 305 -32.48 43.08 0.70
N GLN A 306 -32.81 44.16 -0.03
CA GLN A 306 -32.88 45.50 0.54
C GLN A 306 -34.30 45.80 1.03
N PRO A 307 -34.47 46.41 2.21
CA PRO A 307 -35.79 46.80 2.69
C PRO A 307 -36.39 47.90 1.79
N PRO A 308 -37.69 47.85 1.47
CA PRO A 308 -38.33 48.87 0.66
C PRO A 308 -38.34 50.21 1.40
N ARG A 309 -38.13 51.31 0.67
CA ARG A 309 -38.17 52.66 1.24
C ARG A 309 -39.61 53.17 1.30
N LYS A 310 -40.03 53.63 2.47
CA LYS A 310 -41.33 54.29 2.65
C LYS A 310 -41.22 55.74 2.19
N VAL A 311 -42.23 56.24 1.46
CA VAL A 311 -42.30 57.64 1.03
C VAL A 311 -42.08 58.62 2.20
N ASN A 312 -41.20 59.60 2.00
CA ASN A 312 -41.08 60.76 2.87
C ASN A 312 -41.90 61.95 2.31
N LYS A 313 -43.01 62.28 2.96
CA LYS A 313 -43.93 63.34 2.52
C LYS A 313 -43.32 64.75 2.48
N LYS A 314 -42.18 64.98 3.14
CA LYS A 314 -41.48 66.28 3.17
C LYS A 314 -40.59 66.51 1.95
N LYS A 315 -40.27 65.46 1.19
CA LYS A 315 -39.39 65.54 0.02
C LYS A 315 -40.19 65.67 -1.28
N ASN A 316 -39.52 66.27 -2.27
CA ASN A 316 -40.01 66.30 -3.65
C ASN A 316 -40.13 64.87 -4.18
N ARG A 317 -41.27 64.52 -4.75
CA ARG A 317 -41.57 63.18 -5.25
C ARG A 317 -42.59 63.27 -6.39
N PHE A 318 -42.60 62.27 -7.24
CA PHE A 318 -43.58 62.14 -8.31
C PHE A 318 -43.77 60.67 -8.68
N ASP A 319 -44.96 60.34 -9.16
CA ASP A 319 -45.25 59.11 -9.88
C ASP A 319 -45.15 59.36 -11.39
N LEU A 320 -45.08 58.27 -12.16
CA LEU A 320 -45.08 58.34 -13.63
C LEU A 320 -46.39 57.77 -14.15
N ASP A 321 -47.25 58.67 -14.62
CA ASP A 321 -48.47 58.31 -15.34
C ASP A 321 -48.15 58.19 -16.84
N MET A 322 -48.06 56.95 -17.35
CA MET A 322 -47.62 56.67 -18.71
C MET A 322 -48.35 55.47 -19.32
N ASN A 323 -48.41 55.42 -20.66
CA ASN A 323 -48.87 54.25 -21.40
C ASN A 323 -47.77 53.17 -21.46
N TYR A 324 -47.86 52.17 -20.58
CA TYR A 324 -46.91 51.07 -20.52
C TYR A 324 -46.88 50.16 -21.76
N THR A 325 -47.82 50.31 -22.70
CA THR A 325 -47.77 49.62 -24.00
C THR A 325 -46.71 50.22 -24.92
N GLU A 326 -46.46 51.52 -24.80
CA GLU A 326 -45.47 52.26 -25.58
C GLU A 326 -44.08 52.25 -24.91
N PHE A 327 -44.04 52.04 -23.59
CA PHE A 327 -42.83 51.92 -22.77
C PHE A 327 -42.82 50.63 -21.93
N PRO A 328 -42.80 49.44 -22.57
CA PRO A 328 -42.86 48.15 -21.88
C PRO A 328 -41.74 47.94 -20.85
N GLU A 329 -40.58 48.58 -21.05
CA GLU A 329 -39.46 48.58 -20.11
C GLU A 329 -39.78 49.23 -18.76
N MET A 330 -40.77 50.12 -18.70
CA MET A 330 -41.18 50.81 -17.47
C MET A 330 -42.25 50.05 -16.68
N GLN A 331 -42.83 48.97 -17.24
CA GLN A 331 -43.91 48.20 -16.63
C GLN A 331 -43.52 47.56 -15.29
N THR A 332 -42.23 47.25 -15.09
CA THR A 332 -41.70 46.69 -13.83
C THR A 332 -41.71 47.71 -12.67
N TYR A 333 -41.85 49.01 -12.99
CA TYR A 333 -41.89 50.10 -12.01
C TYR A 333 -43.30 50.67 -11.79
N LYS A 334 -44.34 49.98 -12.29
CA LYS A 334 -45.73 50.39 -12.08
C LYS A 334 -46.05 50.43 -10.58
N GLY A 335 -46.50 51.58 -10.08
CA GLY A 335 -46.82 51.80 -8.67
C GLY A 335 -45.63 52.23 -7.79
N VAL A 336 -44.45 52.44 -8.38
CA VAL A 336 -43.30 53.06 -7.69
C VAL A 336 -43.44 54.57 -7.71
N VAL A 337 -43.24 55.21 -6.56
CA VAL A 337 -43.09 56.67 -6.45
C VAL A 337 -41.61 57.00 -6.46
N TRP A 338 -41.22 58.07 -7.13
CA TRP A 338 -39.82 58.49 -7.26
C TRP A 338 -39.55 59.68 -6.36
N GLU A 339 -38.71 59.49 -5.35
CA GLU A 339 -38.24 60.55 -4.43
C GLU A 339 -36.98 61.20 -5.01
N VAL A 340 -36.98 62.53 -5.15
CA VAL A 340 -35.85 63.29 -5.69
C VAL A 340 -34.71 63.39 -4.68
N ASP A 341 -33.46 63.21 -5.12
CA ASP A 341 -32.28 63.44 -4.29
C ASP A 341 -32.16 64.93 -3.92
N GLU A 342 -32.06 65.23 -2.63
CA GLU A 342 -31.90 66.59 -2.09
C GLU A 342 -30.59 67.25 -2.54
N ASN A 343 -29.59 66.47 -2.94
CA ASN A 343 -28.32 66.96 -3.47
C ASN A 343 -28.34 67.24 -4.98
N SER A 344 -29.45 66.95 -5.67
CA SER A 344 -29.62 67.30 -7.08
C SER A 344 -29.75 68.83 -7.21
N LYS A 345 -28.61 69.51 -7.39
CA LYS A 345 -28.49 70.97 -7.54
C LYS A 345 -29.26 71.56 -8.74
N LYS A 346 -29.97 70.74 -9.51
CA LYS A 346 -30.63 71.10 -10.78
C LYS A 346 -32.13 70.78 -10.82
N PHE A 347 -32.74 70.29 -9.72
CA PHE A 347 -34.17 69.98 -9.74
C PHE A 347 -35.02 71.26 -9.68
N ASN A 348 -35.73 71.56 -10.78
CA ASN A 348 -36.73 72.63 -10.84
C ASN A 348 -38.14 72.03 -10.73
N ARG A 349 -39.01 72.62 -9.91
CA ARG A 349 -40.42 72.17 -9.76
C ARG A 349 -41.26 72.32 -11.02
N GLU A 350 -40.85 73.17 -11.97
CA GLU A 350 -41.46 73.26 -13.31
C GLU A 350 -41.52 71.92 -14.05
N VAL A 351 -40.67 70.96 -13.68
CA VAL A 351 -40.69 69.61 -14.24
C VAL A 351 -42.05 68.92 -14.04
N TYR A 352 -42.77 69.25 -12.96
CA TYR A 352 -44.08 68.67 -12.67
C TYR A 352 -45.20 69.19 -13.59
N ASP A 353 -45.02 70.37 -14.18
CA ASP A 353 -46.04 71.04 -14.98
C ASP A 353 -45.89 70.72 -16.49
N ILE A 354 -44.95 69.83 -16.84
CA ILE A 354 -44.61 69.49 -18.23
C ILE A 354 -45.02 68.04 -18.49
N GLU A 355 -45.86 67.84 -19.50
CA GLU A 355 -46.13 66.53 -20.08
C GLU A 355 -44.97 66.13 -21.01
N TRP A 356 -44.20 65.11 -20.62
CA TRP A 356 -42.98 64.68 -21.28
C TRP A 356 -43.26 63.62 -22.38
N GLU A 357 -42.47 63.62 -23.45
CA GLU A 357 -42.64 62.74 -24.62
C GLU A 357 -41.82 61.45 -24.52
N ASP A 358 -40.70 61.47 -23.77
CA ASP A 358 -39.80 60.32 -23.59
C ASP A 358 -39.24 60.30 -22.16
N VAL A 359 -39.06 59.10 -21.61
CA VAL A 359 -38.49 58.86 -20.29
C VAL A 359 -37.51 57.70 -20.35
N LYS A 360 -36.29 57.93 -19.85
CA LYS A 360 -35.26 56.91 -19.74
C LYS A 360 -34.74 56.83 -18.33
N LEU A 361 -34.65 55.61 -17.81
CA LEU A 361 -34.11 55.35 -16.49
C LEU A 361 -32.76 54.67 -16.60
N MET A 362 -31.73 55.26 -16.00
CA MET A 362 -30.39 54.70 -15.93
C MET A 362 -29.99 54.53 -14.48
N ARG A 363 -29.11 53.56 -14.19
CA ARG A 363 -28.56 53.39 -12.84
C ARG A 363 -27.69 54.60 -12.49
N GLY A 364 -27.93 55.20 -11.32
CA GLY A 364 -27.18 56.37 -10.87
C GLY A 364 -25.81 56.02 -10.31
N GLU A 365 -24.98 57.04 -10.06
CA GLU A 365 -23.61 56.90 -9.53
C GLU A 365 -23.59 56.50 -8.04
N VAL A 366 -24.67 56.79 -7.31
CA VAL A 366 -24.85 56.43 -5.89
C VAL A 366 -25.60 55.11 -5.77
N LYS A 367 -25.22 54.27 -4.80
CA LYS A 367 -25.89 52.99 -4.52
C LYS A 367 -27.40 53.20 -4.32
N ASP A 368 -28.20 52.42 -5.06
CA ASP A 368 -29.67 52.44 -5.05
C ASP A 368 -30.33 53.72 -5.60
N SER A 369 -29.57 54.59 -6.28
CA SER A 369 -30.09 55.75 -7.02
C SER A 369 -30.30 55.44 -8.51
N TYR A 370 -31.17 56.22 -9.14
CA TYR A 370 -31.40 56.18 -10.58
C TYR A 370 -31.33 57.61 -11.14
N GLN A 371 -30.79 57.75 -12.34
CA GLN A 371 -30.90 58.97 -13.11
C GLN A 371 -32.04 58.82 -14.10
N MET A 372 -33.10 59.60 -13.89
CA MET A 372 -34.24 59.70 -14.77
C MET A 372 -34.03 60.84 -15.76
N VAL A 373 -34.13 60.54 -17.04
CA VAL A 373 -33.97 61.49 -18.13
C VAL A 373 -35.30 61.64 -18.85
N VAL A 374 -35.90 62.83 -18.75
CA VAL A 374 -37.19 63.14 -19.41
C VAL A 374 -36.97 64.17 -20.53
N LYS A 375 -37.70 64.04 -21.64
CA LYS A 375 -37.51 64.87 -22.84
C LYS A 375 -38.83 65.34 -23.44
N LYS A 376 -38.83 66.58 -23.95
CA LYS A 376 -39.93 67.20 -24.71
C LYS A 376 -39.33 68.14 -25.74
N GLY A 377 -39.43 67.80 -27.04
CA GLY A 377 -38.72 68.52 -28.10
C GLY A 377 -37.20 68.63 -27.86
N LEU A 378 -36.66 69.85 -27.77
CA LEU A 378 -35.23 70.09 -27.49
C LEU A 378 -34.88 70.14 -25.99
N ARG A 379 -35.87 70.17 -25.08
CA ARG A 379 -35.63 70.23 -23.63
C ARG A 379 -35.37 68.83 -23.09
N THR A 380 -34.30 68.69 -22.30
CA THR A 380 -33.92 67.45 -21.61
C THR A 380 -33.62 67.76 -20.15
N GLU A 381 -34.30 67.08 -19.23
CA GLU A 381 -34.03 67.18 -17.80
C GLU A 381 -33.46 65.87 -17.27
N LYS A 382 -32.50 65.96 -16.34
CA LYS A 382 -31.89 64.80 -15.69
C LYS A 382 -32.09 64.92 -14.19
N ILE A 383 -32.71 63.91 -13.59
CA ILE A 383 -33.17 63.94 -12.21
C ILE A 383 -32.68 62.69 -11.51
N ASP A 384 -31.91 62.86 -10.44
CA ASP A 384 -31.49 61.75 -9.61
C ASP A 384 -32.61 61.43 -8.61
N VAL A 385 -33.08 60.18 -8.63
CA VAL A 385 -34.25 59.71 -7.90
C VAL A 385 -34.02 58.38 -7.20
N TYR A 386 -34.83 58.12 -6.18
CA TYR A 386 -34.89 56.85 -5.44
C TYR A 386 -36.30 56.26 -5.51
N PRO A 387 -36.44 54.94 -5.72
CA PRO A 387 -37.74 54.29 -5.68
C PRO A 387 -38.23 54.22 -4.22
N VAL A 388 -39.44 54.71 -3.99
CA VAL A 388 -40.15 54.69 -2.70
C VAL A 388 -41.58 54.20 -2.91
N PHE A 389 -42.19 53.61 -1.88
CA PHE A 389 -43.55 53.07 -1.93
C PHE A 389 -44.46 53.74 -0.88
N GLU A 390 -45.75 53.81 -1.19
CA GLU A 390 -46.80 54.30 -0.28
C GLU A 390 -48.04 53.41 -0.27
N GLY A 391 -48.84 53.54 0.78
CA GLY A 391 -50.13 52.85 0.92
C GLY A 391 -50.04 51.34 0.73
N VAL A 392 -50.95 50.79 -0.08
CA VAL A 392 -51.08 49.35 -0.36
C VAL A 392 -49.84 48.79 -1.07
N GLU A 393 -49.15 49.58 -1.90
CA GLU A 393 -47.95 49.13 -2.61
C GLU A 393 -46.75 49.00 -1.68
N TYR A 394 -46.66 49.82 -0.61
CA TYR A 394 -45.66 49.61 0.45
C TYR A 394 -45.91 48.32 1.23
N GLU A 395 -47.16 48.00 1.56
CA GLU A 395 -47.53 46.76 2.26
C GLU A 395 -47.23 45.51 1.41
N LYS A 396 -47.45 45.56 0.09
CA LYS A 396 -47.02 44.49 -0.82
C LYS A 396 -45.49 44.37 -0.88
N ALA A 397 -44.78 45.49 -1.03
CA ALA A 397 -43.32 45.51 -1.12
C ALA A 397 -42.64 44.99 0.17
N ILE A 398 -43.18 45.30 1.35
CA ILE A 398 -42.64 44.79 2.62
C ILE A 398 -42.93 43.30 2.82
N ALA A 399 -44.08 42.80 2.36
CA ALA A 399 -44.40 41.38 2.38
C ALA A 399 -43.47 40.58 1.45
N ASP A 400 -43.23 41.08 0.23
CA ASP A 400 -42.29 40.49 -0.72
C ASP A 400 -40.84 40.53 -0.19
N PHE A 401 -40.44 41.62 0.45
CA PHE A 401 -39.15 41.71 1.14
C PHE A 401 -39.03 40.68 2.26
N SER A 402 -40.03 40.56 3.14
CA SER A 402 -40.01 39.60 4.25
C SER A 402 -39.86 38.16 3.77
N LYS A 403 -40.56 37.79 2.69
CA LYS A 403 -40.43 36.48 2.04
C LYS A 403 -39.02 36.25 1.49
N LYS A 404 -38.48 37.19 0.71
CA LYS A 404 -37.11 37.12 0.16
C LYS A 404 -36.04 37.10 1.25
N TYR A 405 -36.24 37.88 2.31
CA TYR A 405 -35.34 37.96 3.47
C TYR A 405 -35.33 36.66 4.26
N THR A 406 -36.50 36.04 4.49
CA THR A 406 -36.60 34.73 5.15
C THR A 406 -35.91 33.65 4.33
N GLN A 407 -36.13 33.62 3.02
CA GLN A 407 -35.43 32.68 2.13
C GLN A 407 -33.90 32.87 2.18
N TYR A 408 -33.45 34.13 2.16
CA TYR A 408 -32.03 34.47 2.27
C TYR A 408 -31.43 34.02 3.60
N THR A 409 -32.08 34.30 4.74
CA THR A 409 -31.57 33.92 6.07
C THR A 409 -31.55 32.41 6.28
N THR A 410 -32.57 31.67 5.82
CA THR A 410 -32.55 30.21 5.83
C THR A 410 -31.37 29.65 5.04
N THR A 411 -31.15 30.15 3.82
CA THR A 411 -30.07 29.64 2.97
C THR A 411 -28.69 30.03 3.52
N LEU A 412 -28.55 31.22 4.10
CA LEU A 412 -27.33 31.65 4.80
C LEU A 412 -27.02 30.76 6.01
N ASN A 413 -28.03 30.40 6.82
CA ASN A 413 -27.84 29.52 7.97
C ASN A 413 -27.44 28.10 7.54
N ASN A 414 -28.08 27.57 6.50
CA ASN A 414 -27.70 26.27 5.92
C ASN A 414 -26.26 26.28 5.40
N ARG A 415 -25.86 27.36 4.72
CA ARG A 415 -24.49 27.57 4.23
C ARG A 415 -23.48 27.58 5.38
N LYS A 416 -23.74 28.35 6.45
CA LYS A 416 -22.88 28.39 7.65
C LYS A 416 -22.78 27.04 8.34
N ALA A 417 -23.89 26.32 8.48
CA ALA A 417 -23.90 24.98 9.06
C ALA A 417 -23.07 23.99 8.21
N GLU A 418 -23.13 24.13 6.88
CA GLU A 418 -22.32 23.32 5.96
C GLU A 418 -20.83 23.66 6.03
N GLU A 419 -20.47 24.95 6.09
CA GLU A 419 -19.09 25.40 6.31
C GLU A 419 -18.53 24.83 7.63
N ASP A 420 -19.29 24.91 8.72
CA ASP A 420 -18.89 24.38 10.03
C ASP A 420 -18.77 22.85 10.00
N ARG A 421 -19.68 22.16 9.30
CA ARG A 421 -19.62 20.70 9.12
C ARG A 421 -18.34 20.29 8.40
N LEU A 422 -18.03 20.94 7.27
CA LEU A 422 -16.82 20.67 6.49
C LEU A 422 -15.56 20.94 7.31
N ARG A 423 -15.50 22.05 8.05
CA ARG A 423 -14.35 22.36 8.91
C ARG A 423 -14.11 21.25 9.94
N LYS A 424 -15.16 20.80 10.63
CA LYS A 424 -15.08 19.71 11.62
C LYS A 424 -14.67 18.37 11.01
N GLU A 425 -15.26 18.00 9.87
CA GLU A 425 -14.95 16.74 9.18
C GLU A 425 -13.46 16.67 8.80
N TYR A 426 -12.94 17.73 8.18
CA TYR A 426 -11.52 17.80 7.80
C TYR A 426 -10.59 17.86 9.01
N GLU A 427 -10.98 18.55 10.09
CA GLU A 427 -10.22 18.55 11.36
C GLU A 427 -10.12 17.15 11.97
N GLU A 428 -11.20 16.37 11.96
CA GLU A 428 -11.18 14.98 12.41
C GLU A 428 -10.27 14.09 11.55
N GLN A 429 -10.31 14.25 10.23
CA GLN A 429 -9.41 13.53 9.31
C GLN A 429 -7.93 13.87 9.58
N MET A 430 -7.61 15.16 9.73
CA MET A 430 -6.26 15.61 10.06
C MET A 430 -5.80 15.10 11.43
N ARG A 431 -6.69 15.06 12.43
CA ARG A 431 -6.43 14.46 13.74
C ARG A 431 -6.12 12.97 13.61
N GLY A 432 -6.87 12.24 12.78
CA GLY A 432 -6.61 10.83 12.47
C GLY A 432 -5.20 10.59 11.93
N GLN A 433 -4.75 11.43 10.99
CA GLN A 433 -3.39 11.38 10.44
C GLN A 433 -2.31 11.60 11.51
N ARG A 434 -2.51 12.58 12.41
CA ARG A 434 -1.59 12.87 13.52
C ARG A 434 -1.50 11.70 14.52
N LEU A 435 -2.65 11.09 14.85
CA LEU A 435 -2.71 9.93 15.75
C LEU A 435 -2.04 8.70 15.14
N ALA A 436 -2.22 8.46 13.84
CA ALA A 436 -1.56 7.37 13.14
C ALA A 436 -0.03 7.54 13.14
N TYR A 437 0.45 8.76 12.89
CA TYR A 437 1.88 9.07 13.00
C TYR A 437 2.40 8.84 14.42
N GLN A 438 1.67 9.28 15.46
CA GLN A 438 2.05 9.05 16.85
C GLN A 438 2.21 7.57 17.20
N LYS A 439 1.23 6.72 16.81
CA LYS A 439 1.32 5.26 16.99
C LYS A 439 2.56 4.67 16.31
N TYR A 440 2.85 5.12 15.09
CA TYR A 440 4.05 4.70 14.37
C TYR A 440 5.34 5.08 15.11
N GLN A 441 5.38 6.25 15.77
CA GLN A 441 6.54 6.62 16.60
C GLN A 441 6.72 5.67 17.79
N ASP A 442 5.62 5.33 18.46
CA ASP A 442 5.62 4.46 19.64
C ASP A 442 6.07 3.03 19.27
N GLU A 443 5.61 2.50 18.13
CA GLU A 443 6.02 1.20 17.58
C GLU A 443 7.54 1.16 17.30
N ILE A 444 8.07 2.17 16.62
CA ILE A 444 9.50 2.28 16.32
C ILE A 444 10.33 2.36 17.61
N LYS A 445 9.85 3.12 18.60
CA LYS A 445 10.51 3.22 19.91
C LYS A 445 10.55 1.88 20.65
N GLN A 446 9.46 1.10 20.57
CA GLN A 446 9.40 -0.24 21.15
C GLN A 446 10.37 -1.20 20.45
N GLN A 447 10.44 -1.18 19.12
CA GLN A 447 11.39 -1.99 18.33
C GLN A 447 12.85 -1.64 18.65
N LEU A 448 13.17 -0.36 18.83
CA LEU A 448 14.50 0.08 19.23
C LEU A 448 14.90 -0.42 20.62
N SER A 449 13.95 -0.54 21.54
CA SER A 449 14.21 -1.01 22.90
C SER A 449 14.51 -2.51 22.99
N SER A 450 14.16 -3.29 21.96
CA SER A 450 14.35 -4.75 21.91
C SER A 450 15.54 -5.21 21.05
N LEU A 451 16.27 -4.31 20.40
CA LEU A 451 17.36 -4.65 19.48
C LEU A 451 18.73 -4.73 20.19
N THR A 452 19.41 -5.87 20.03
CA THR A 452 20.86 -6.02 20.29
C THR A 452 21.65 -5.75 19.01
N MET A 453 22.74 -4.97 19.11
CA MET A 453 23.63 -4.65 17.97
C MET A 453 24.34 -5.92 17.49
N THR A 454 23.75 -6.63 16.54
CA THR A 454 24.36 -7.79 15.88
C THR A 454 24.51 -7.48 14.39
N ASP A 455 25.63 -7.93 13.81
CA ASP A 455 25.83 -7.86 12.36
C ASP A 455 24.72 -8.65 11.65
N LYS A 456 24.13 -8.07 10.61
CA LYS A 456 23.13 -8.76 9.80
C LYS A 456 23.85 -9.75 8.89
N VAL A 457 23.62 -11.04 9.07
CA VAL A 457 24.15 -12.08 8.18
C VAL A 457 23.13 -12.33 7.08
N PHE A 458 23.60 -12.34 5.84
CA PHE A 458 22.81 -12.69 4.66
C PHE A 458 23.42 -13.87 3.93
N ARG A 459 22.55 -14.75 3.45
CA ARG A 459 22.85 -15.85 2.53
C ARG A 459 22.35 -15.48 1.15
N THR A 460 23.28 -15.24 0.24
CA THR A 460 22.98 -14.74 -1.11
C THR A 460 23.09 -15.85 -2.15
N PHE A 461 22.05 -16.03 -2.95
CA PHE A 461 22.03 -17.00 -4.05
C PHE A 461 21.12 -16.54 -5.19
N GLN A 462 21.21 -17.21 -6.33
CA GLN A 462 20.38 -16.96 -7.51
C GLN A 462 19.48 -18.16 -7.79
N ILE A 463 18.21 -17.90 -8.03
CA ILE A 463 17.24 -18.94 -8.43
C ILE A 463 16.91 -18.82 -9.91
N LEU A 464 16.66 -19.97 -10.55
CA LEU A 464 16.32 -20.11 -11.98
C LEU A 464 14.90 -20.65 -12.22
N ASN A 465 14.24 -21.12 -11.17
CA ASN A 465 12.81 -21.43 -11.14
C ASN A 465 12.22 -21.03 -9.75
N PHE A 466 10.90 -21.01 -9.63
CA PHE A 466 10.21 -20.84 -8.35
C PHE A 466 10.07 -22.18 -7.63
N GLY A 467 9.97 -22.17 -6.30
CA GLY A 467 9.85 -23.38 -5.48
C GLY A 467 10.46 -23.20 -4.08
N VAL A 468 10.77 -24.34 -3.46
CA VAL A 468 11.37 -24.41 -2.12
C VAL A 468 12.89 -24.52 -2.24
N PHE A 469 13.60 -23.61 -1.56
CA PHE A 469 15.05 -23.58 -1.51
C PHE A 469 15.51 -23.59 -0.06
N ASN A 470 16.61 -24.28 0.23
CA ASN A 470 17.16 -24.33 1.57
C ASN A 470 18.68 -24.12 1.60
N CYS A 471 19.14 -23.36 2.59
CA CYS A 471 20.55 -23.16 2.90
C CYS A 471 20.94 -24.04 4.08
N ASP A 472 21.38 -25.27 3.80
CA ASP A 472 21.48 -26.35 4.79
C ASP A 472 22.85 -27.02 4.86
N SER A 473 23.13 -27.63 6.01
CA SER A 473 24.24 -28.56 6.19
C SER A 473 23.69 -29.97 6.45
N PRO A 474 24.04 -30.98 5.62
CA PRO A 474 23.72 -32.37 5.90
C PRO A 474 24.36 -32.81 7.21
N MET A 475 23.56 -33.43 8.08
CA MET A 475 23.98 -34.01 9.33
C MET A 475 23.46 -35.43 9.48
N MET A 476 24.26 -36.28 10.09
CA MET A 476 23.82 -37.59 10.57
C MET A 476 22.87 -37.40 11.76
N TYR A 477 22.12 -38.44 12.12
CA TYR A 477 21.41 -38.47 13.40
C TYR A 477 22.34 -38.09 14.57
N PRO A 478 21.80 -37.51 15.67
CA PRO A 478 22.61 -37.11 16.81
C PRO A 478 23.48 -38.25 17.35
N LYS A 479 24.66 -37.91 17.86
CA LYS A 479 25.57 -38.87 18.49
C LYS A 479 25.31 -38.91 20.00
N GLY A 480 25.60 -40.04 20.64
CA GLY A 480 25.47 -40.21 22.09
C GLY A 480 24.79 -41.53 22.43
N ALA A 481 23.48 -41.47 22.68
CA ALA A 481 22.66 -42.64 22.98
C ALA A 481 22.20 -43.33 21.68
N ASP A 482 22.11 -44.66 21.71
CA ASP A 482 21.54 -45.50 20.65
C ASP A 482 20.74 -46.62 21.31
N VAL A 483 19.41 -46.54 21.21
CA VAL A 483 18.49 -47.44 21.92
C VAL A 483 17.45 -48.06 20.99
N MET A 484 16.94 -49.22 21.37
CA MET A 484 15.73 -49.77 20.75
C MET A 484 14.52 -49.17 21.46
N ALA A 485 13.80 -48.25 20.82
CA ALA A 485 12.71 -47.51 21.43
C ALA A 485 11.35 -47.96 20.91
N THR A 486 10.43 -48.26 21.83
CA THR A 486 9.00 -48.40 21.53
C THR A 486 8.27 -47.19 22.08
N PHE A 487 7.55 -46.47 21.23
CA PHE A 487 6.84 -45.26 21.61
C PHE A 487 5.35 -45.52 21.79
N THR A 488 4.80 -45.13 22.93
CA THR A 488 3.40 -45.37 23.28
C THR A 488 2.70 -44.09 23.72
N ASP A 489 1.38 -44.08 23.66
CA ASP A 489 0.58 -43.07 24.35
C ASP A 489 0.51 -43.35 25.86
N GLU A 490 -0.24 -42.52 26.57
CA GLU A 490 -0.44 -42.59 28.01
C GLU A 490 -1.07 -43.92 28.47
N SER A 491 -1.88 -44.55 27.59
CA SER A 491 -2.53 -45.84 27.81
C SER A 491 -1.61 -47.05 27.52
N GLY A 492 -0.41 -46.82 26.99
CA GLY A 492 0.53 -47.87 26.58
C GLY A 492 0.27 -48.41 25.17
N LYS A 493 -0.66 -47.81 24.42
CA LYS A 493 -0.89 -48.16 23.01
C LYS A 493 0.22 -47.58 22.15
N GLN A 494 0.77 -48.39 21.27
CA GLN A 494 1.85 -47.99 20.38
C GLN A 494 1.39 -46.87 19.41
N LEU A 495 2.19 -45.82 19.28
CA LEU A 495 1.90 -44.65 18.45
C LEU A 495 2.45 -44.79 17.03
N PHE A 496 1.92 -44.00 16.08
CA PHE A 496 2.48 -43.71 14.76
C PHE A 496 2.87 -44.89 13.85
N CYS A 497 2.20 -46.04 13.96
CA CYS A 497 2.45 -47.17 13.03
C CYS A 497 2.27 -46.83 11.53
N GLN A 498 1.73 -45.64 11.19
CA GLN A 498 1.64 -45.06 9.84
C GLN A 498 2.04 -43.57 9.75
N THR A 499 2.61 -42.98 10.81
CA THR A 499 3.03 -41.55 10.85
C THR A 499 4.50 -41.41 11.26
N LYS A 500 5.03 -40.18 11.26
CA LYS A 500 6.44 -39.88 11.53
C LYS A 500 6.63 -39.42 12.98
N LEU A 501 7.70 -39.87 13.63
CA LEU A 501 8.19 -39.30 14.88
C LEU A 501 9.27 -38.27 14.57
N TYR A 502 9.19 -37.11 15.19
CA TYR A 502 10.15 -36.03 15.03
C TYR A 502 10.94 -35.83 16.32
N LEU A 503 12.26 -35.74 16.20
CA LEU A 503 13.18 -35.39 17.28
C LEU A 503 13.76 -34.01 16.99
N VAL A 504 13.65 -33.12 17.97
CA VAL A 504 14.28 -31.80 18.00
C VAL A 504 15.35 -31.79 19.08
N ASP A 505 16.60 -31.64 18.65
CA ASP A 505 17.73 -31.27 19.52
C ASP A 505 17.79 -29.75 19.52
N LYS A 506 17.43 -29.09 20.64
CA LYS A 506 17.35 -27.62 20.71
C LYS A 506 18.70 -26.91 20.53
N ALA A 507 19.81 -27.64 20.54
CA ALA A 507 21.13 -27.07 20.22
C ALA A 507 21.37 -26.95 18.71
N ARG A 508 20.46 -27.46 17.88
CA ARG A 508 20.58 -27.46 16.41
C ARG A 508 19.30 -26.96 15.78
N ASN A 509 19.45 -26.27 14.65
CA ASN A 509 18.31 -25.85 13.87
C ASN A 509 17.90 -26.92 12.86
N GLY A 510 17.37 -28.05 13.33
CA GLY A 510 16.98 -29.16 12.45
C GLY A 510 15.90 -30.06 13.04
N LEU A 511 15.30 -30.88 12.19
CA LEU A 511 14.19 -31.78 12.54
C LEU A 511 14.51 -33.21 12.09
N PHE A 512 14.90 -34.06 13.03
CA PHE A 512 15.23 -35.46 12.74
C PHE A 512 13.95 -36.28 12.63
N THR A 513 13.80 -37.05 11.55
CA THR A 513 12.59 -37.84 11.32
C THR A 513 12.89 -39.32 11.49
N TYR A 514 12.04 -40.01 12.25
CA TYR A 514 12.03 -41.46 12.41
C TYR A 514 10.75 -42.04 11.81
N TYR A 515 10.89 -43.19 11.15
CA TYR A 515 9.83 -43.78 10.31
C TYR A 515 9.32 -45.12 10.82
N ALA A 516 9.88 -45.65 11.92
CA ALA A 516 9.50 -46.94 12.48
C ALA A 516 9.13 -46.83 13.96
N ASN A 517 8.18 -47.67 14.36
CA ASN A 517 7.89 -47.98 15.75
C ASN A 517 7.60 -49.49 15.85
N PRO A 518 8.32 -50.27 16.67
CA PRO A 518 9.51 -49.87 17.43
C PRO A 518 10.66 -49.43 16.51
N GLU A 519 11.39 -48.40 16.94
CA GLU A 519 12.61 -47.96 16.29
C GLU A 519 13.79 -48.79 16.80
N LYS A 520 14.53 -49.43 15.89
CA LYS A 520 15.62 -50.34 16.26
C LYS A 520 16.87 -49.58 16.70
N SER A 521 17.06 -48.37 16.18
CA SER A 521 18.20 -47.50 16.48
C SER A 521 17.72 -46.06 16.61
N PHE A 522 17.13 -45.75 17.76
CA PHE A 522 16.74 -44.40 18.12
C PHE A 522 17.95 -43.67 18.70
N ARG A 523 18.50 -42.73 17.92
CA ARG A 523 19.73 -42.00 18.26
C ARG A 523 19.44 -40.58 18.71
N PHE A 524 20.00 -40.21 19.84
CA PHE A 524 19.83 -38.85 20.38
C PHE A 524 21.07 -38.44 21.19
N ASN A 525 21.23 -37.14 21.38
CA ASN A 525 22.26 -36.59 22.26
C ASN A 525 21.70 -36.49 23.69
N PRO A 526 22.10 -37.36 24.64
CA PRO A 526 21.53 -37.35 25.99
C PRO A 526 21.88 -36.10 26.80
N SER A 527 22.89 -35.33 26.35
CA SER A 527 23.29 -34.07 26.99
C SER A 527 22.60 -32.84 26.41
N ALA A 528 21.85 -32.99 25.31
CA ALA A 528 21.07 -31.91 24.73
C ALA A 528 19.69 -31.78 25.37
N SER A 529 19.11 -30.58 25.28
CA SER A 529 17.67 -30.40 25.54
C SER A 529 16.91 -30.91 24.32
N ASN A 530 16.30 -32.09 24.45
CA ASN A 530 15.60 -32.74 23.35
C ASN A 530 14.09 -32.69 23.55
N ILE A 531 13.36 -32.60 22.44
CA ILE A 531 11.91 -32.76 22.40
C ILE A 531 11.63 -33.84 21.35
N ILE A 532 10.68 -34.74 21.64
CA ILE A 532 10.09 -35.57 20.59
C ILE A 532 8.61 -35.28 20.46
N TRP A 533 8.11 -35.26 19.24
CA TRP A 533 6.68 -35.19 18.99
C TRP A 533 6.26 -36.02 17.78
N THR A 534 4.99 -36.39 17.76
CA THR A 534 4.36 -37.12 16.65
C THR A 534 2.89 -36.74 16.57
N VAL A 535 2.29 -36.85 15.38
CA VAL A 535 0.85 -36.75 15.21
C VAL A 535 0.28 -38.15 15.05
N SER A 536 -0.73 -38.48 15.86
CA SER A 536 -1.44 -39.77 15.82
C SER A 536 -2.94 -39.48 15.89
N ASN A 537 -3.69 -39.94 14.90
CA ASN A 537 -5.13 -39.67 14.75
C ASN A 537 -5.47 -38.17 14.84
N GLY A 538 -4.67 -37.32 14.18
CA GLY A 538 -4.85 -35.86 14.18
C GLY A 538 -4.46 -35.16 15.49
N LYS A 539 -4.02 -35.90 16.52
CA LYS A 539 -3.62 -35.35 17.81
C LYS A 539 -2.10 -35.35 17.98
N LEU A 540 -1.56 -34.21 18.42
CA LEU A 540 -0.15 -34.07 18.74
C LEU A 540 0.17 -34.77 20.07
N HIS A 541 1.19 -35.60 20.06
CA HIS A 541 1.75 -36.24 21.25
C HIS A 541 3.21 -35.83 21.37
N THR A 542 3.66 -35.51 22.58
CA THR A 542 5.00 -34.97 22.82
C THR A 542 5.66 -35.55 24.08
N LEU A 543 6.98 -35.48 24.13
CA LEU A 543 7.78 -35.63 25.34
C LEU A 543 8.72 -34.42 25.46
N MET A 544 8.51 -33.63 26.51
CA MET A 544 9.27 -32.41 26.79
C MET A 544 10.64 -32.73 27.43
N PRO A 545 11.60 -31.77 27.44
CA PRO A 545 13.00 -32.06 27.79
C PRO A 545 13.22 -32.75 29.14
N ASP A 546 12.51 -32.34 30.19
CA ASP A 546 12.67 -32.88 31.54
C ASP A 546 12.28 -34.37 31.63
N GLU A 547 11.24 -34.77 30.89
CA GLU A 547 10.81 -36.17 30.81
C GLU A 547 11.68 -36.96 29.82
N PHE A 548 12.10 -36.33 28.71
CA PHE A 548 12.99 -36.94 27.74
C PHE A 548 14.34 -37.35 28.37
N ALA A 549 14.88 -36.51 29.26
CA ALA A 549 16.15 -36.78 29.96
C ALA A 549 16.14 -38.06 30.81
N LYS A 550 14.95 -38.62 31.10
CA LYS A 550 14.80 -39.87 31.87
C LYS A 550 14.94 -41.13 31.00
N ILE A 551 14.99 -41.00 29.67
CA ILE A 551 15.20 -42.13 28.76
C ILE A 551 16.62 -42.68 28.96
N GLY A 552 16.74 -44.00 29.14
CA GLY A 552 18.05 -44.65 29.24
C GLY A 552 18.88 -44.50 27.96
N THR A 553 20.20 -44.58 28.07
CA THR A 553 21.12 -44.34 26.94
C THR A 553 21.49 -45.59 26.14
N SER A 554 21.03 -46.77 26.57
CA SER A 554 21.26 -48.06 25.90
C SER A 554 20.10 -49.02 26.14
N GLY A 555 20.08 -50.15 25.41
CA GLY A 555 19.12 -51.23 25.61
C GLY A 555 17.72 -50.94 25.04
N ARG A 556 16.71 -51.61 25.59
CA ARG A 556 15.30 -51.45 25.20
C ARG A 556 14.63 -50.39 26.06
N GLN A 557 14.02 -49.40 25.42
CA GLN A 557 13.34 -48.29 26.08
C GLN A 557 11.87 -48.29 25.66
N GLN A 558 10.97 -48.16 26.62
CA GLN A 558 9.57 -47.84 26.35
C GLN A 558 9.35 -46.36 26.68
N VAL A 559 9.06 -45.57 25.65
CA VAL A 559 8.97 -44.11 25.75
C VAL A 559 7.50 -43.70 25.62
N LYS A 560 6.94 -43.19 26.71
CA LYS A 560 5.56 -42.71 26.76
C LYS A 560 5.51 -41.25 26.30
N LEU A 561 4.73 -40.93 25.26
CA LEU A 561 4.42 -39.56 24.85
C LEU A 561 3.06 -39.14 25.39
N ASN A 562 2.97 -37.88 25.79
CA ASN A 562 1.76 -37.28 26.37
C ASN A 562 0.97 -36.57 25.28
N ALA A 563 -0.35 -36.73 25.24
CA ALA A 563 -1.19 -35.96 24.33
C ALA A 563 -1.14 -34.47 24.70
N VAL A 564 -0.96 -33.60 23.70
CA VAL A 564 -1.02 -32.15 23.90
C VAL A 564 -2.49 -31.75 23.92
N ALA A 565 -2.98 -31.36 25.10
CA ALA A 565 -4.37 -30.92 25.27
C ALA A 565 -4.64 -29.53 24.68
N LYS A 566 -3.61 -28.71 24.52
CA LYS A 566 -3.70 -27.38 23.93
C LYS A 566 -3.88 -27.49 22.41
N GLU A 567 -4.90 -26.83 21.88
CA GLU A 567 -5.01 -26.55 20.44
C GLU A 567 -4.23 -25.27 20.15
N PHE A 568 -3.38 -25.29 19.13
CA PHE A 568 -2.57 -24.14 18.73
C PHE A 568 -3.28 -23.35 17.63
N GLU A 569 -3.54 -22.07 17.87
CA GLU A 569 -4.17 -21.19 16.88
C GLU A 569 -3.14 -20.55 15.92
N SER A 570 -1.86 -20.58 16.28
CA SER A 570 -0.77 -20.00 15.48
C SER A 570 0.57 -20.73 15.68
N PRO A 571 1.49 -20.66 14.70
CA PRO A 571 2.86 -21.16 14.84
C PRO A 571 3.59 -20.55 16.05
N GLU A 572 3.34 -19.27 16.35
CA GLU A 572 3.95 -18.55 17.48
C GLU A 572 3.59 -19.18 18.83
N GLU A 573 2.33 -19.59 18.99
CA GLU A 573 1.91 -20.30 20.20
C GLU A 573 2.58 -21.67 20.36
N MET A 574 2.78 -22.37 19.23
CA MET A 574 3.46 -23.65 19.22
C MET A 574 4.94 -23.48 19.58
N ARG A 575 5.64 -22.49 19.00
CA ARG A 575 7.02 -22.15 19.40
C ARG A 575 7.13 -21.83 20.88
N ALA A 576 6.24 -20.97 21.40
CA ALA A 576 6.22 -20.61 22.81
C ALA A 576 6.02 -21.84 23.73
N TYR A 577 5.16 -22.78 23.35
CA TYR A 577 4.93 -24.02 24.10
C TYR A 577 6.16 -24.94 24.13
N PHE A 578 6.87 -25.08 23.00
CA PHE A 578 8.09 -25.89 22.92
C PHE A 578 9.36 -25.15 23.38
N GLY A 579 9.25 -23.84 23.61
CA GLY A 579 10.37 -22.95 23.91
C GLY A 579 11.41 -22.95 22.79
N ILE A 580 10.95 -22.99 21.54
CA ILE A 580 11.77 -22.94 20.32
C ILE A 580 11.94 -21.50 19.88
#